data_AF-A0AAJ2JYG0-F1
#
_entry.id   AF-A0AAJ2JYG0-F1
#
_cell.length_a   1.000
_cell.length_b   1.000
_cell.length_c   1.000
_cell.angle_alpha   90.00
_cell.angle_beta   90.00
_cell.angle_gamma   90.00
#
_symmetry.space_group_name_H-M   'P 1'
#
loop_
_entity.id
_entity.type
_entity.pdbx_description
1 polymer ?
#
loop_
_entity_poly.entity_id
_entity_poly.type
_entity_poly.pdbx_seq_one_letter_code
_entity_poly.pdbx_strand_id
1 'polypeptide(L)' 'MKQGDIIIYACVIIGAGIGLMIDQAFPGVLVGLGLGYLIKHGLYKDQEN' A
#
# COMPACT_ATOMS: atom_id res chain seq x y z
N MET A 1 -3.05 -12.00 -12.99
CA MET A 1 -2.67 -10.82 -12.18
C MET A 1 -3.02 -11.13 -10.73
N LYS A 2 -2.04 -11.21 -9.84
CA LYS A 2 -2.22 -11.77 -8.48
C LYS A 2 -2.96 -10.74 -7.61
N GLN A 3 -4.04 -11.15 -6.96
CA GLN A 3 -4.92 -10.26 -6.18
C GLN A 3 -4.17 -9.44 -5.11
N GLY A 4 -3.04 -9.94 -4.61
CA GLY A 4 -2.21 -9.22 -3.64
C GLY A 4 -1.57 -7.93 -4.18
N ASP A 5 -1.33 -7.80 -5.48
CA ASP A 5 -0.75 -6.58 -6.05
C ASP A 5 -1.79 -5.45 -6.18
N ILE A 6 -3.08 -5.82 -6.26
CA ILE A 6 -4.20 -4.86 -6.27
C ILE A 6 -4.30 -4.10 -4.94
N ILE A 7 -4.03 -4.77 -3.82
CA ILE A 7 -4.09 -4.16 -2.48
C ILE A 7 -2.96 -3.13 -2.33
N ILE A 8 -1.75 -3.46 -2.78
CA ILE A 8 -0.62 -2.53 -2.77
C ILE A 8 -0.95 -1.31 -3.64
N TYR A 9 -1.48 -1.52 -4.84
CA TYR A 9 -1.84 -0.44 -5.75
C TYR A 9 -2.87 0.52 -5.13
N ALA A 10 -3.92 -0.02 -4.49
CA ALA A 10 -4.91 0.79 -3.80
C ALA A 10 -4.32 1.59 -2.63
N CYS A 11 -3.50 0.96 -1.78
CA CYS A 11 -2.84 1.66 -0.67
C CYS A 11 -1.86 2.74 -1.14
N VAL A 12 -1.13 2.51 -2.23
CA VAL A 12 -0.21 3.49 -2.82
C VAL A 12 -0.96 4.68 -3.39
N ILE A 13 -2.08 4.46 -4.10
CA ILE A 13 -2.90 5.55 -4.66
C ILE A 13 -3.47 6.43 -3.53
N ILE A 14 -4.00 5.81 -2.47
CA ILE A 14 -4.54 6.55 -1.31
C ILE A 14 -3.42 7.29 -0.57
N GLY A 15 -2.27 6.64 -0.34
CA GLY A 15 -1.11 7.27 0.29
C GLY A 15 -0.55 8.44 -0.51
N ALA A 16 -0.53 8.32 -1.85
CA ALA A 16 -0.16 9.41 -2.75
C ALA A 16 -1.17 10.57 -2.66
N GLY A 17 -2.47 10.28 -2.65
CA GLY A 17 -3.52 11.29 -2.55
C GLY A 17 -3.43 12.09 -1.24
N ILE A 18 -3.24 11.41 -0.11
CA ILE A 18 -3.05 12.06 1.19
C ILE A 18 -1.72 12.82 1.24
N GLY A 19 -0.64 12.24 0.71
CA GLY A 19 0.67 12.89 0.63
C GLY A 19 0.65 14.17 -0.20
N LEU A 20 -0.06 14.18 -1.32
CA LEU A 20 -0.24 15.36 -2.17
C LEU A 20 -1.03 16.46 -1.45
N MET A 21 -2.00 16.12 -0.60
CA MET A 21 -2.73 17.14 0.20
C MET A 21 -1.84 17.82 1.26
N ILE A 22 -0.77 17.15 1.70
CA ILE A 22 0.14 17.66 2.75
C ILE A 22 1.40 18.29 2.12
N ASP A 23 1.42 18.49 0.78
CA ASP A 23 2.60 18.92 0.00
C ASP A 23 3.82 17.99 0.17
N GLN A 24 3.57 16.78 0.68
CA GLN A 24 4.54 15.78 1.10
C GLN A 24 4.19 14.46 0.39
N ALA A 25 4.14 14.52 -0.95
CA ALA A 25 3.75 13.38 -1.79
C ALA A 25 4.69 12.18 -1.63
N PHE A 26 6.00 12.45 -1.52
CA PHE A 26 7.03 11.42 -1.43
C PHE A 26 6.90 10.53 -0.18
N PRO A 27 6.79 11.08 1.04
CA PRO A 27 6.54 10.26 2.23
C PRO A 27 5.15 9.63 2.24
N GLY A 28 4.12 10.28 1.68
CA GLY A 28 2.78 9.67 1.57
C GLY A 28 2.74 8.40 0.73
N VAL A 29 3.43 8.42 -0.42
CA VAL A 29 3.62 7.23 -1.28
C VAL A 29 4.40 6.14 -0.55
N LEU A 30 5.49 6.48 0.14
CA LEU A 30 6.30 5.52 0.91
C LEU A 30 5.49 4.85 2.03
N VAL A 31 4.67 5.62 2.75
CA VAL A 31 3.78 5.08 3.78
C VAL A 31 2.72 4.17 3.16
N GLY A 32 2.09 4.58 2.06
CA GLY A 32 1.11 3.76 1.34
C GLY A 32 1.69 2.45 0.80
N LEU A 33 2.93 2.49 0.29
CA LEU A 33 3.64 1.32 -0.22
C LEU A 33 4.07 0.37 0.91
N GLY A 34 4.56 0.93 2.01
CA GLY A 34 4.89 0.17 3.23
C GLY A 34 3.67 -0.49 3.86
N LEU A 35 2.55 0.23 3.98
CA LEU A 35 1.29 -0.31 4.50
C LEU A 35 0.73 -1.40 3.58
N GLY A 36 0.74 -1.16 2.26
CA GLY A 36 0.30 -2.13 1.26
C GLY A 36 1.12 -3.42 1.31
N TYR A 37 2.44 -3.33 1.49
CA TYR A 37 3.31 -4.49 1.65
C TYR A 37 3.09 -5.21 2.97
N LEU A 38 2.88 -4.48 4.07
CA LEU A 38 2.63 -5.06 5.39
C LEU A 38 1.29 -5.81 5.44
N ILE A 39 0.25 -5.23 4.83
CA ILE A 39 -1.06 -5.87 4.67
C ILE A 39 -0.94 -7.08 3.74
N LYS A 40 -0.29 -6.95 2.58
CA LYS A 40 -0.05 -8.09 1.68
C LYS A 40 0.72 -9.18 2.41
N HIS A 41 1.79 -8.87 3.12
CA HIS A 41 2.59 -9.87 3.84
C HIS A 41 1.81 -10.52 4.99
N GLY A 42 0.97 -9.77 5.70
CA GLY A 42 0.09 -10.31 6.74
C GLY A 42 -1.00 -11.23 6.19
N LEU A 43 -1.71 -10.80 5.14
CA LEU A 43 -2.80 -11.56 4.51
C LEU A 43 -2.29 -12.74 3.66
N TYR A 44 -1.16 -12.61 2.97
CA TYR A 44 -0.61 -13.69 2.14
C TYR A 44 0.00 -14.80 3.01
N LYS A 45 0.49 -14.46 4.21
CA LYS A 45 0.95 -15.44 5.19
C LYS A 45 -0.22 -16.18 5.88
N ASP A 46 -1.42 -15.61 5.85
CA ASP A 46 -2.66 -16.27 6.28
C ASP A 46 -3.23 -17.19 5.18
N GLN A 47 -2.96 -16.88 3.90
CA GLN A 47 -3.40 -17.69 2.76
C GLN A 47 -2.48 -18.92 2.47
N GLU A 48 -1.37 -19.06 3.19
CA GLU A 48 -0.43 -20.20 3.14
C GLU A 48 -0.45 -21.01 4.45
N ASN A 49 -1.61 -21.11 5.13
CA ASN A 49 -1.82 -22.03 6.25
C ASN A 49 -3.05 -22.91 6.02
#